data_AF-A0A4Q1UKV3-F1
#
_entry.id   AF-A0A4Q1UKV3-F1
#
_cell.length_a   1.000
_cell.length_b   1.000
_cell.length_c   1.000
_cell.angle_alpha   90.00
_cell.angle_beta   90.00
_cell.angle_gamma   90.00
#
_symmetry.space_group_name_H-M   'P 1'
#
loop_
_entity.id
_entity.type
_entity.pdbx_description
1 polymer ?
#
loop_
_entity_poly.entity_id
_entity_poly.type
_entity_poly.pdbx_seq_one_letter_code
_entity_poly.pdbx_strand_id
1 'polypeptide(L)'
;MRGAGFLAIWSDVEAHDLTDYRHWLTREHTTERVTTRGFLACRVFRAATDEINRFFILYELETPEVLDGEAYMARLNAPTPWSQRIMPKLGNFMRGGGVMVARAGRGEGATIMALRIETLPTDPQKLAEALVACDGIAAVQIGATDEARTSVPTAEKGMRTNEGFFAGLLLIESLDTASLQAALQQARAIAPNALDRASEPEVYQGMFALDARIADFG
;
A
#
# COMPACT_ATOMS: atom_id res chain seq x y z
N MET A 1 -6.87 -1.88 -9.00
CA MET A 1 -6.85 -0.41 -9.11
C MET A 1 -7.02 0.00 -10.57
N ARG A 2 -7.67 1.14 -10.84
CA ARG A 2 -7.89 1.72 -12.18
C ARG A 2 -6.83 2.77 -12.55
N GLY A 3 -6.40 3.56 -11.57
CA GLY A 3 -5.36 4.57 -11.70
C GLY A 3 -3.99 3.99 -12.03
N ALA A 4 -3.12 4.78 -12.69
CA ALA A 4 -1.80 4.36 -13.12
C ALA A 4 -0.75 4.44 -12.00
N GLY A 5 -1.00 5.22 -10.95
CA GLY A 5 -0.11 5.38 -9.81
C GLY A 5 -0.60 4.67 -8.55
N PHE A 6 0.31 4.48 -7.60
CA PHE A 6 -0.01 3.96 -6.27
C PHE A 6 0.82 4.65 -5.18
N LEU A 7 0.30 4.62 -3.96
CA LEU A 7 1.05 4.87 -2.75
C LEU A 7 0.76 3.77 -1.73
N ALA A 8 1.81 3.13 -1.26
CA ALA A 8 1.77 2.03 -0.31
C ALA A 8 2.46 2.44 0.99
N ILE A 9 1.80 2.23 2.12
CA ILE A 9 2.30 2.58 3.46
C ILE A 9 2.11 1.39 4.38
N TRP A 10 3.16 1.05 5.13
CA TRP A 10 3.11 0.11 6.25
C TRP A 10 3.48 0.84 7.53
N SER A 11 2.82 0.49 8.62
CA SER A 11 3.14 1.01 9.95
C SER A 11 2.64 0.06 11.03
N ASP A 12 3.41 -0.03 12.11
CA ASP A 12 3.04 -0.70 13.34
C ASP A 12 2.58 0.34 14.38
N VAL A 13 1.65 -0.05 15.24
CA VAL A 13 1.10 0.80 16.29
C VAL A 13 1.06 0.04 17.62
N GLU A 14 1.42 0.71 18.70
CA GLU A 14 1.33 0.11 20.04
C GLU A 14 -0.14 -0.15 20.45
N ALA A 15 -0.36 -1.19 21.24
CA ALA A 15 -1.71 -1.60 21.62
C ALA A 15 -2.52 -0.47 22.30
N HIS A 16 -1.86 0.39 23.07
CA HIS A 16 -2.50 1.51 23.76
C HIS A 16 -2.88 2.67 22.83
N ASP A 17 -2.28 2.78 21.63
CA ASP A 17 -2.57 3.80 20.63
C ASP A 17 -3.57 3.34 19.57
N LEU A 18 -3.87 2.03 19.51
CA LEU A 18 -4.65 1.39 18.45
C LEU A 18 -6.00 2.06 18.17
N THR A 19 -6.73 2.42 19.23
CA THR A 19 -8.06 3.04 19.08
C THR A 19 -7.95 4.45 18.50
N ASP A 20 -7.00 5.25 18.98
CA ASP A 20 -6.77 6.62 18.47
C ASP A 20 -6.32 6.58 17.01
N TYR A 21 -5.40 5.67 16.67
CA TYR A 21 -4.94 5.46 15.30
C TYR A 21 -6.07 5.08 14.34
N ARG A 22 -6.95 4.16 14.73
CA ARG A 22 -8.12 3.77 13.91
C ARG A 22 -9.10 4.92 13.71
N HIS A 23 -9.32 5.74 14.73
CA HIS A 23 -10.13 6.94 14.60
C HIS A 23 -9.47 7.96 13.67
N TRP A 24 -8.17 8.18 13.80
CA TRP A 24 -7.42 9.06 12.91
C TRP A 24 -7.50 8.60 11.44
N LEU A 25 -7.33 7.30 11.18
CA LEU A 25 -7.47 6.74 9.83
C LEU A 25 -8.85 7.00 9.22
N THR A 26 -9.92 6.78 9.97
CA THR A 26 -11.30 6.81 9.47
C THR A 26 -11.93 8.21 9.48
N ARG A 27 -11.44 9.13 10.31
CA ARG A 27 -12.05 10.46 10.52
C ARG A 27 -11.21 11.61 9.98
N GLU A 28 -9.95 11.37 9.62
CA GLU A 28 -9.05 12.43 9.16
C GLU A 28 -8.14 11.94 8.02
N HIS A 29 -7.17 11.07 8.31
CA HIS A 29 -6.04 10.82 7.41
C HIS A 29 -6.45 10.36 6.00
N THR A 30 -7.30 9.33 5.92
CA THR A 30 -7.69 8.78 4.61
C THR A 30 -8.51 9.77 3.80
N THR A 31 -9.36 10.57 4.45
CA THR A 31 -10.14 11.62 3.80
C THR A 31 -9.20 12.71 3.29
N GLU A 32 -8.27 13.21 4.11
CA GLU A 32 -7.29 14.22 3.67
C GLU A 32 -6.47 13.79 2.45
N ARG A 33 -6.12 12.50 2.37
CA ARG A 33 -5.42 11.93 1.21
C ARG A 33 -6.34 11.83 0.01
N VAL A 34 -7.49 11.16 0.17
CA VAL A 34 -8.39 10.85 -0.95
C VAL A 34 -9.03 12.11 -1.55
N THR A 35 -9.19 13.20 -0.79
CA THR A 35 -9.65 14.49 -1.31
C THR A 35 -8.53 15.34 -1.94
N THR A 36 -7.27 14.86 -1.93
CA THR A 36 -6.18 15.50 -2.67
C THR A 36 -6.31 15.20 -4.16
N ARG A 37 -6.20 16.23 -5.01
CA ARG A 37 -6.30 16.08 -6.47
C ARG A 37 -5.38 14.95 -6.97
N GLY A 38 -5.96 14.01 -7.72
CA GLY A 38 -5.26 12.86 -8.30
C GLY A 38 -5.26 11.60 -7.43
N PHE A 39 -5.71 11.66 -6.17
CA PHE A 39 -6.06 10.47 -5.41
C PHE A 39 -7.46 9.99 -5.81
N LEU A 40 -7.60 8.67 -6.04
CA LEU A 40 -8.84 8.06 -6.52
C LEU A 40 -9.55 7.26 -5.43
N ALA A 41 -8.79 6.53 -4.63
CA ALA A 41 -9.32 5.72 -3.54
C ALA A 41 -8.22 5.36 -2.54
N CYS A 42 -8.62 4.87 -1.37
CA CYS A 42 -7.76 4.18 -0.43
C CYS A 42 -8.40 2.88 0.07
N ARG A 43 -7.57 1.90 0.36
CA ARG A 43 -7.93 0.70 1.13
C ARG A 43 -6.97 0.56 2.30
N VAL A 44 -7.54 0.29 3.47
CA VAL A 44 -6.81 0.10 4.72
C VAL A 44 -6.98 -1.33 5.16
N PHE A 45 -5.86 -1.95 5.53
CA PHE A 45 -5.80 -3.34 5.94
C PHE A 45 -5.05 -3.48 7.27
N ARG A 46 -5.34 -4.56 7.98
CA ARG A 46 -4.60 -5.01 9.17
C ARG A 46 -4.00 -6.38 8.89
N ALA A 47 -2.79 -6.63 9.37
CA ALA A 47 -2.22 -7.97 9.34
C ALA A 47 -3.15 -8.94 10.09
N ALA A 48 -3.27 -10.17 9.59
CA ALA A 48 -4.12 -11.20 10.17
C ALA A 48 -3.56 -11.78 11.49
N THR A 49 -2.29 -11.49 11.80
CA THR A 49 -1.68 -11.82 13.09
C THR A 49 -2.11 -10.83 14.17
N ASP A 50 -2.27 -11.32 15.40
CA ASP A 50 -2.56 -10.50 16.57
C ASP A 50 -1.29 -10.14 17.38
N GLU A 51 -0.11 -10.64 16.97
CA GLU A 51 1.16 -10.38 17.66
C GLU A 51 1.62 -8.92 17.54
N ILE A 52 1.29 -8.27 16.41
CA ILE A 52 1.69 -6.89 16.09
C ILE A 52 0.48 -6.18 15.48
N ASN A 53 0.18 -4.94 15.91
CA ASN A 53 -0.81 -4.12 15.20
C ASN A 53 -0.19 -3.48 13.97
N ARG A 54 0.01 -4.30 12.95
CA ARG A 54 0.52 -3.86 11.67
C ARG A 54 -0.61 -3.51 10.71
N PHE A 55 -0.43 -2.37 10.06
CA PHE A 55 -1.35 -1.85 9.07
C PHE A 55 -0.65 -1.74 7.72
N PHE A 56 -1.45 -1.93 6.68
CA PHE A 56 -1.09 -1.63 5.30
C PHE A 56 -2.14 -0.69 4.73
N ILE A 57 -1.72 0.39 4.09
CA ILE A 57 -2.60 1.34 3.41
C ILE A 57 -2.17 1.42 1.96
N LEU A 58 -3.11 1.22 1.06
CA LEU A 58 -2.92 1.34 -0.37
C LEU A 58 -3.80 2.46 -0.91
N TYR A 59 -3.18 3.50 -1.44
CA TYR A 59 -3.87 4.53 -2.21
C TYR A 59 -3.71 4.27 -3.71
N GLU A 60 -4.81 4.45 -4.40
CA GLU A 60 -4.86 4.48 -5.87
C GLU A 60 -4.75 5.92 -6.36
N LEU A 61 -3.87 6.17 -7.32
CA LEU A 61 -3.61 7.49 -7.87
C LEU A 61 -3.86 7.50 -9.37
N GLU A 62 -4.35 8.62 -9.90
CA GLU A 62 -4.49 8.83 -11.35
C GLU A 62 -3.18 8.51 -12.08
N THR A 63 -2.07 9.09 -11.61
CA THR A 63 -0.72 8.91 -12.14
C THR A 63 0.32 8.98 -11.00
N PRO A 64 1.56 8.49 -11.19
CA PRO A 64 2.61 8.62 -10.18
C PRO A 64 3.04 10.07 -9.87
N GLU A 65 2.86 11.01 -10.80
CA GLU A 65 3.18 12.45 -10.65
C GLU A 65 2.33 13.15 -9.57
N VAL A 66 1.28 12.51 -9.08
CA VAL A 66 0.52 13.01 -7.92
C VAL A 66 1.43 13.08 -6.67
N LEU A 67 2.44 12.22 -6.59
CA LEU A 67 3.31 12.07 -5.41
C LEU A 67 4.32 13.20 -5.22
N ASP A 68 4.65 13.96 -6.26
CA ASP A 68 5.49 15.17 -6.22
C ASP A 68 4.73 16.44 -6.64
N GLY A 69 3.42 16.31 -6.90
CA GLY A 69 2.55 17.41 -7.24
C GLY A 69 2.30 18.39 -6.09
N GLU A 70 2.09 19.66 -6.44
CA GLU A 70 1.91 20.77 -5.49
C GLU A 70 0.81 20.51 -4.45
N ALA A 71 -0.36 20.00 -4.88
CA ALA A 71 -1.49 19.74 -3.99
C ALA A 71 -1.13 18.75 -2.87
N TYR A 72 -0.40 17.69 -3.22
CA TYR A 72 0.00 16.67 -2.25
C TYR A 72 1.16 17.16 -1.36
N MET A 73 2.13 17.88 -1.93
CA MET A 73 3.19 18.52 -1.15
C MET A 73 2.63 19.53 -0.14
N ALA A 74 1.62 20.31 -0.51
CA ALA A 74 0.97 21.25 0.39
C ALA A 74 0.31 20.54 1.58
N ARG A 75 -0.29 19.34 1.38
CA ARG A 75 -0.81 18.52 2.48
C ARG A 75 0.30 18.01 3.39
N LEU A 76 1.36 17.41 2.84
CA LEU A 76 2.47 16.85 3.63
C LEU A 76 3.26 17.91 4.43
N ASN A 77 3.22 19.17 3.99
CA ASN A 77 3.88 20.29 4.67
C ASN A 77 2.97 21.05 5.65
N ALA A 78 1.69 20.70 5.74
CA ALA A 78 0.74 21.28 6.68
C ALA A 78 -0.03 20.19 7.44
N PRO A 79 0.66 19.28 8.17
CA PRO A 79 0.00 18.20 8.89
C PRO A 79 -0.92 18.76 9.98
N THR A 80 -2.10 18.17 10.13
CA THR A 80 -3.06 18.53 11.18
C THR A 80 -2.48 18.32 12.58
N PRO A 81 -3.07 18.94 13.61
CA PRO A 81 -2.69 18.64 14.99
C PRO A 81 -2.84 17.16 15.37
N TRP A 82 -3.75 16.39 14.76
CA TRP A 82 -3.90 14.96 15.04
C TRP A 82 -2.82 14.14 14.35
N SER A 83 -2.54 14.42 13.07
CA SER A 83 -1.41 13.83 12.35
C SER A 83 -0.08 14.08 13.08
N GLN A 84 0.16 15.31 13.57
CA GLN A 84 1.36 15.62 14.37
C GLN A 84 1.50 14.77 15.65
N ARG A 85 0.38 14.32 16.25
CA ARG A 85 0.41 13.42 17.42
C ARG A 85 0.60 11.95 17.04
N ILE A 86 0.08 11.53 15.89
CA ILE A 86 0.12 10.13 15.44
C ILE A 86 1.44 9.78 14.78
N MET A 87 1.94 10.63 13.89
CA MET A 87 3.12 10.34 13.07
C MET A 87 4.36 9.89 13.86
N PRO A 88 4.71 10.51 15.02
CA PRO A 88 5.86 10.07 15.82
C PRO A 88 5.69 8.71 16.51
N LYS A 89 4.46 8.18 16.57
CA LYS A 89 4.12 6.91 17.24
C LYS A 89 4.20 5.71 16.29
N LEU A 90 4.34 5.94 14.99
CA LEU A 90 4.32 4.88 13.99
C LEU A 90 5.65 4.12 13.99
N GLY A 91 5.60 2.85 14.38
CA GLY A 91 6.73 1.92 14.32
C GLY A 91 6.87 1.27 12.94
N ASN A 92 8.06 0.75 12.64
CA ASN A 92 8.36 0.00 11.40
C ASN A 92 7.79 0.64 10.13
N PHE A 93 7.84 1.97 10.09
CA PHE A 93 7.21 2.75 9.06
C PHE A 93 7.93 2.53 7.72
N MET A 94 7.18 2.13 6.70
CA MET A 94 7.69 2.00 5.33
C MET A 94 6.70 2.61 4.36
N ARG A 95 7.21 3.32 3.35
CA ARG A 95 6.38 3.93 2.31
C ARG A 95 7.08 3.84 0.97
N GLY A 96 6.30 3.57 -0.06
CA GLY A 96 6.75 3.65 -1.45
C GLY A 96 5.57 3.85 -2.38
N GLY A 97 5.81 4.49 -3.50
CA GLY A 97 4.81 4.82 -4.50
C GLY A 97 5.46 4.95 -5.85
N GLY A 98 4.65 4.94 -6.90
CA GLY A 98 5.15 4.95 -8.26
C GLY A 98 4.10 4.46 -9.23
N VAL A 99 4.55 3.80 -10.29
CA VAL A 99 3.70 3.38 -11.40
C VAL A 99 3.35 1.91 -11.32
N MET A 100 2.10 1.58 -11.63
CA MET A 100 1.68 0.20 -11.81
C MET A 100 2.09 -0.30 -13.21
N VAL A 101 3.02 -1.27 -13.24
CA VAL A 101 3.63 -1.80 -14.47
C VAL A 101 2.94 -3.05 -15.02
N ALA A 102 2.19 -3.77 -14.19
CA ALA A 102 1.41 -4.93 -14.63
C ALA A 102 0.15 -5.12 -13.80
N ARG A 103 -0.89 -5.66 -14.44
CA ARG A 103 -2.17 -5.99 -13.81
C ARG A 103 -2.78 -7.20 -14.49
N ALA A 104 -3.36 -8.09 -13.70
CA ALA A 104 -4.17 -9.19 -14.19
C ALA A 104 -5.32 -9.46 -13.21
N GLY A 105 -6.47 -9.89 -13.72
CA GLY A 105 -7.68 -10.07 -12.90
C GLY A 105 -8.41 -8.78 -12.55
N ARG A 106 -9.43 -8.91 -11.71
CA ARG A 106 -10.34 -7.83 -11.33
C ARG A 106 -10.94 -8.07 -9.94
N GLY A 107 -11.23 -6.97 -9.26
CA GLY A 107 -11.88 -6.99 -7.95
C GLY A 107 -10.91 -6.85 -6.79
N GLU A 108 -11.45 -7.05 -5.60
CA GLU A 108 -10.79 -6.92 -4.31
C GLU A 108 -11.01 -8.23 -3.55
N GLY A 109 -9.93 -8.83 -3.08
CA GLY A 109 -9.98 -10.08 -2.34
C GLY A 109 -10.45 -9.85 -0.90
N ALA A 110 -10.91 -10.91 -0.25
CA ALA A 110 -11.14 -10.90 1.19
C ALA A 110 -9.81 -10.71 1.96
N THR A 111 -8.71 -11.14 1.35
CA THR A 111 -7.36 -11.00 1.88
C THR A 111 -6.37 -10.60 0.79
N ILE A 112 -5.29 -9.94 1.20
CA ILE A 112 -4.22 -9.46 0.31
C ILE A 112 -2.85 -9.80 0.91
N MET A 113 -1.89 -10.15 0.05
CA MET A 113 -0.46 -10.04 0.35
C MET A 113 0.12 -8.84 -0.38
N ALA A 114 0.88 -8.03 0.34
CA ALA A 114 1.60 -6.89 -0.20
C ALA A 114 3.10 -7.06 0.06
N LEU A 115 3.83 -7.51 -0.96
CA LEU A 115 5.27 -7.77 -0.86
C LEU A 115 6.06 -6.59 -1.42
N ARG A 116 6.99 -6.09 -0.63
CA ARG A 116 8.06 -5.22 -1.13
C ARG A 116 9.09 -6.11 -1.79
N ILE A 117 9.46 -5.80 -3.03
CA ILE A 117 10.47 -6.53 -3.80
C ILE A 117 11.64 -5.60 -4.13
N GLU A 118 12.85 -6.13 -4.03
CA GLU A 118 14.10 -5.37 -4.31
C GLU A 118 14.49 -5.38 -5.79
N THR A 119 13.80 -6.17 -6.60
CA THR A 119 14.01 -6.26 -8.05
C THR A 119 12.70 -6.59 -8.73
N LEU A 120 12.35 -5.87 -9.79
CA LEU A 120 11.15 -6.18 -10.57
C LEU A 120 11.32 -7.52 -11.30
N PRO A 121 10.23 -8.28 -11.51
CA PRO A 121 10.25 -9.44 -12.38
C PRO A 121 10.68 -9.03 -13.80
N THR A 122 11.40 -9.90 -14.51
CA THR A 122 11.82 -9.67 -15.90
C THR A 122 10.63 -9.39 -16.82
N ASP A 123 9.51 -10.07 -16.58
CA ASP A 123 8.25 -9.87 -17.29
C ASP A 123 7.12 -9.75 -16.25
N PRO A 124 6.83 -8.53 -15.76
CA PRO A 124 5.80 -8.32 -14.75
C PRO A 124 4.41 -8.76 -15.21
N GLN A 125 4.08 -8.55 -16.50
CA GLN A 125 2.76 -8.89 -17.01
C GLN A 125 2.56 -10.40 -17.05
N LYS A 126 3.54 -11.16 -17.54
CA LYS A 126 3.49 -12.62 -17.53
C LYS A 126 3.40 -13.20 -16.12
N LEU A 127 4.10 -12.60 -15.15
CA LEU A 127 3.96 -13.02 -13.74
C LEU A 127 2.54 -12.77 -13.23
N ALA A 128 1.98 -11.58 -13.46
CA ALA A 128 0.63 -11.25 -13.03
C ALA A 128 -0.42 -12.21 -13.63
N GLU A 129 -0.31 -12.51 -14.93
CA GLU A 129 -1.20 -13.43 -15.63
C GLU A 129 -1.08 -14.88 -15.11
N ALA A 130 0.14 -15.34 -14.84
CA ALA A 130 0.34 -16.67 -14.28
C ALA A 130 -0.25 -16.82 -12.87
N LEU A 131 -0.14 -15.77 -12.05
CA LEU A 131 -0.65 -15.77 -10.68
C LEU A 131 -2.17 -15.61 -10.61
N VAL A 132 -2.78 -14.79 -11.45
CA VAL A 132 -4.25 -14.68 -11.48
C VAL A 132 -4.93 -15.95 -12.00
N ALA A 133 -4.21 -16.78 -12.75
CA ALA A 133 -4.72 -18.07 -13.20
C ALA A 133 -4.78 -19.13 -12.09
N CYS A 134 -4.21 -18.86 -10.90
CA CYS A 134 -4.33 -19.74 -9.74
C CYS A 134 -5.74 -19.68 -9.12
N ASP A 135 -6.18 -20.80 -8.55
CA ASP A 135 -7.48 -20.90 -7.89
C ASP A 135 -7.61 -19.88 -6.75
N GLY A 136 -8.75 -19.18 -6.71
CA GLY A 136 -9.08 -18.23 -5.65
C GLY A 136 -8.35 -16.88 -5.72
N ILE A 137 -7.55 -16.62 -6.76
CA ILE A 137 -6.93 -15.30 -6.96
C ILE A 137 -7.87 -14.37 -7.72
N ALA A 138 -8.19 -13.22 -7.12
CA ALA A 138 -9.09 -12.24 -7.72
C ALA A 138 -8.32 -11.27 -8.64
N ALA A 139 -7.17 -10.77 -8.17
CA ALA A 139 -6.36 -9.81 -8.91
C ALA A 139 -4.90 -9.87 -8.47
N VAL A 140 -4.02 -9.52 -9.41
CA VAL A 140 -2.58 -9.37 -9.19
C VAL A 140 -2.14 -8.05 -9.79
N GLN A 141 -1.37 -7.28 -9.04
CA GLN A 141 -0.86 -5.97 -9.46
C GLN A 141 0.60 -5.85 -9.09
N ILE A 142 1.41 -5.33 -10.01
CA ILE A 142 2.84 -5.10 -9.78
C ILE A 142 3.13 -3.63 -10.05
N GLY A 143 3.75 -2.97 -9.06
CA GLY A 143 4.20 -1.59 -9.12
C GLY A 143 5.72 -1.48 -9.14
N ALA A 144 6.22 -0.50 -9.88
CA ALA A 144 7.60 -0.02 -9.78
C ALA A 144 7.61 1.24 -8.91
N THR A 145 8.45 1.24 -7.87
CA THR A 145 8.58 2.39 -6.97
C THR A 145 9.50 3.44 -7.60
N ASP A 146 9.10 4.72 -7.49
CA ASP A 146 9.92 5.85 -7.88
C ASP A 146 10.55 6.48 -6.63
N GLU A 147 11.81 6.15 -6.35
CA GLU A 147 12.52 6.66 -5.16
C GLU A 147 12.56 8.19 -5.14
N ALA A 148 12.88 8.81 -6.28
CA ALA A 148 13.06 10.25 -6.37
C ALA A 148 11.77 11.00 -6.01
N ARG A 149 10.60 10.50 -6.46
CA ARG A 149 9.30 11.12 -6.16
C ARG A 149 8.78 10.80 -4.76
N THR A 150 9.10 9.62 -4.24
CA THR A 150 8.61 9.18 -2.93
C THR A 150 9.44 9.72 -1.77
N SER A 151 10.71 10.04 -2.03
CA SER A 151 11.66 10.46 -1.00
C SER A 151 11.73 11.97 -0.77
N VAL A 152 10.86 12.77 -1.40
CA VAL A 152 10.82 14.23 -1.25
C VAL A 152 10.70 14.63 0.22
N PRO A 153 11.61 15.48 0.75
CA PRO A 153 11.55 15.97 2.12
C PRO A 153 10.26 16.76 2.38
N THR A 154 9.56 16.44 3.46
CA THR A 154 8.32 17.12 3.90
C THR A 154 8.26 17.19 5.42
N ALA A 155 7.43 18.08 5.96
CA ALA A 155 7.24 18.20 7.41
C ALA A 155 6.83 16.85 8.05
N GLU A 156 5.88 16.14 7.44
CA GLU A 156 5.45 14.80 7.87
C GLU A 156 6.58 13.76 7.81
N LYS A 157 7.48 13.84 6.80
CA LYS A 157 8.66 12.98 6.73
C LYS A 157 9.67 13.28 7.83
N GLY A 158 9.86 14.55 8.19
CA GLY A 158 10.72 14.95 9.30
C GLY A 158 10.28 14.44 10.68
N MET A 159 9.05 13.98 10.82
CA MET A 159 8.50 13.42 12.08
C MET A 159 8.81 11.92 12.28
N ARG A 160 9.43 11.25 11.29
CA ARG A 160 9.69 9.81 11.28
C ARG A 160 11.19 9.51 11.21
N THR A 161 11.61 8.35 11.69
CA THR A 161 13.00 7.86 11.63
C THR A 161 13.13 6.65 10.71
N ASN A 162 14.20 6.58 9.91
CA ASN A 162 14.57 5.43 9.06
C ASN A 162 13.48 4.93 8.08
N GLU A 163 13.08 5.76 7.12
CA GLU A 163 12.35 5.28 5.93
C GLU A 163 13.32 4.54 4.98
N GLY A 164 13.14 3.24 4.81
CA GLY A 164 13.83 2.47 3.78
C GLY A 164 13.21 2.66 2.38
N PHE A 165 13.89 2.12 1.36
CA PHE A 165 13.41 2.09 -0.03
C PHE A 165 13.24 0.63 -0.49
N PHE A 166 12.35 0.40 -1.45
CA PHE A 166 12.16 -0.89 -2.13
C PHE A 166 11.84 -0.65 -3.61
N ALA A 167 12.33 -1.51 -4.51
CA ALA A 167 12.24 -1.30 -5.96
C ALA A 167 10.83 -1.49 -6.53
N GLY A 168 10.01 -2.36 -5.94
CA GLY A 168 8.67 -2.60 -6.42
C GLY A 168 7.71 -3.21 -5.40
N LEU A 169 6.45 -3.27 -5.78
CA LEU A 169 5.35 -3.77 -4.98
C LEU A 169 4.63 -4.89 -5.73
N LEU A 170 4.54 -6.08 -5.15
CA LEU A 170 3.68 -7.16 -5.64
C LEU A 170 2.45 -7.28 -4.73
N LEU A 171 1.27 -7.08 -5.29
CA LEU A 171 -0.01 -7.26 -4.63
C LEU A 171 -0.71 -8.49 -5.19
N ILE A 172 -1.15 -9.38 -4.30
CA ILE A 172 -1.94 -10.56 -4.64
C ILE A 172 -3.22 -10.51 -3.81
N GLU A 173 -4.37 -10.38 -4.48
CA GLU A 173 -5.70 -10.37 -3.87
C GLU A 173 -6.32 -11.77 -3.99
N SER A 174 -6.78 -12.32 -2.88
CA SER A 174 -7.32 -13.67 -2.82
C SER A 174 -8.65 -13.72 -2.08
N LEU A 175 -9.48 -14.71 -2.44
CA LEU A 175 -10.73 -15.02 -1.75
C LEU A 175 -10.50 -15.58 -0.35
N ASP A 176 -9.36 -16.25 -0.13
CA ASP A 176 -8.98 -16.84 1.15
C ASP A 176 -7.46 -16.95 1.32
N THR A 177 -7.02 -17.25 2.54
CA THR A 177 -5.60 -17.35 2.87
C THR A 177 -4.90 -18.55 2.22
N ALA A 178 -5.61 -19.67 2.00
CA ALA A 178 -4.99 -20.87 1.45
C ALA A 178 -4.59 -20.66 -0.02
N SER A 179 -5.51 -20.11 -0.83
CA SER A 179 -5.24 -19.70 -2.21
C SER A 179 -4.12 -18.66 -2.30
N LEU A 180 -4.08 -17.71 -1.36
CA LEU A 180 -3.03 -16.68 -1.32
C LEU A 180 -1.64 -17.28 -1.08
N GLN A 181 -1.54 -18.24 -0.16
CA GLN A 181 -0.29 -18.95 0.11
C GLN A 181 0.15 -19.82 -1.08
N ALA A 182 -0.79 -20.49 -1.74
CA ALA A 182 -0.50 -21.28 -2.95
C ALA A 182 0.05 -20.38 -4.08
N ALA A 183 -0.58 -19.23 -4.32
CA ALA A 183 -0.11 -18.27 -5.32
C ALA A 183 1.29 -17.70 -4.97
N LEU A 184 1.60 -17.48 -3.69
CA LEU A 184 2.94 -17.08 -3.28
C LEU A 184 4.01 -18.14 -3.61
N GLN A 185 3.70 -19.43 -3.40
CA GLN A 185 4.63 -20.51 -3.80
C GLN A 185 4.83 -20.52 -5.32
N GLN A 186 3.75 -20.33 -6.09
CA GLN A 186 3.82 -20.21 -7.54
C GLN A 186 4.68 -19.00 -7.97
N ALA A 187 4.54 -17.85 -7.29
CA ALA A 187 5.34 -16.65 -7.56
C ALA A 187 6.83 -16.91 -7.37
N ARG A 188 7.21 -17.61 -6.28
CA ARG A 188 8.59 -18.00 -6.00
C ARG A 188 9.16 -18.94 -7.06
N ALA A 189 8.36 -19.84 -7.61
CA ALA A 189 8.79 -20.74 -8.68
C ALA A 189 8.99 -20.01 -10.02
N ILE A 190 8.11 -19.06 -10.37
CA ILE A 190 8.15 -18.35 -11.66
C ILE A 190 9.19 -17.23 -11.67
N ALA A 191 9.33 -16.51 -10.56
CA ALA A 191 10.16 -15.31 -10.47
C ALA A 191 11.08 -15.34 -9.23
N PRO A 192 11.93 -16.37 -9.04
CA PRO A 192 12.75 -16.53 -7.84
C PRO A 192 13.59 -15.28 -7.53
N ASN A 193 14.25 -14.69 -8.54
CA ASN A 193 15.07 -13.49 -8.37
C ASN A 193 14.29 -12.29 -7.78
N ALA A 194 13.01 -12.13 -8.09
CA ALA A 194 12.18 -11.06 -7.55
C ALA A 194 11.69 -11.38 -6.13
N LEU A 195 11.52 -12.67 -5.79
CA LEU A 195 10.95 -13.11 -4.53
C LEU A 195 12.01 -13.48 -3.46
N ASP A 196 13.26 -13.77 -3.85
CA ASP A 196 14.34 -14.17 -2.93
C ASP A 196 14.68 -13.08 -1.90
N ARG A 197 14.55 -11.82 -2.29
CA ARG A 197 14.77 -10.65 -1.43
C ARG A 197 13.48 -9.90 -1.10
N ALA A 198 12.33 -10.52 -1.35
CA ALA A 198 11.06 -9.91 -0.98
C ALA A 198 10.95 -9.77 0.56
N SER A 199 10.15 -8.81 1.00
CA SER A 199 9.77 -8.71 2.41
C SER A 199 9.07 -9.99 2.87
N GLU A 200 9.06 -10.22 4.19
CA GLU A 200 8.32 -11.33 4.78
C GLU A 200 6.86 -11.34 4.30
N PRO A 201 6.34 -12.50 3.87
CA PRO A 201 4.99 -12.60 3.35
C PRO A 201 3.99 -12.54 4.50
N GLU A 202 3.25 -11.44 4.52
CA GLU A 202 2.24 -11.20 5.54
C GLU A 202 0.86 -11.10 4.91
N VAL A 203 -0.10 -11.74 5.57
CA VAL A 203 -1.49 -11.81 5.14
C VAL A 203 -2.23 -10.65 5.77
N TYR A 204 -2.88 -9.84 4.95
CA TYR A 204 -3.66 -8.69 5.40
C TYR A 204 -5.15 -8.91 5.14
N GLN A 205 -5.99 -8.40 6.04
CA GLN A 205 -7.44 -8.38 5.93
C GLN A 205 -7.93 -6.95 5.77
N GLY A 206 -8.92 -6.75 4.90
CA GLY A 206 -9.52 -5.43 4.67
C GLY A 206 -10.23 -4.93 5.92
N MET A 207 -9.93 -3.69 6.33
CA MET A 207 -10.64 -3.00 7.42
C MET A 207 -11.72 -2.07 6.88
N PHE A 208 -11.34 -1.19 5.96
CA PHE A 208 -12.27 -0.30 5.26
C PHE A 208 -11.65 0.22 3.97
N ALA A 209 -12.50 0.80 3.13
CA ALA A 209 -12.11 1.47 1.90
C ALA A 209 -12.83 2.83 1.80
N LEU A 210 -12.20 3.79 1.14
CA LEU A 210 -12.77 5.11 0.85
C LEU A 210 -12.48 5.46 -0.60
N ASP A 211 -13.53 5.72 -1.38
CA ASP A 211 -13.43 6.16 -2.76
C ASP A 211 -13.65 7.67 -2.83
N ALA A 212 -12.91 8.38 -3.68
CA ALA A 212 -13.02 9.83 -3.81
C ALA A 212 -14.44 10.32 -4.12
N ARG A 213 -15.25 9.49 -4.79
CA ARG A 213 -16.65 9.80 -5.12
C ARG A 213 -17.57 9.91 -3.90
N ILE A 214 -17.15 9.36 -2.76
CA ILE A 214 -17.91 9.37 -1.50
C ILE A 214 -17.11 9.96 -0.33
N ALA A 215 -15.92 10.50 -0.60
CA ALA A 215 -15.04 11.06 0.42
C ALA A 215 -15.40 12.49 0.82
N ASP A 216 -16.10 13.21 -0.07
CA ASP A 216 -16.57 14.56 0.20
C ASP A 216 -18.09 14.53 0.39
N PHE A 217 -18.54 14.95 1.58
CA PHE A 217 -19.97 15.10 1.89
C PHE A 217 -20.47 16.54 1.66
N GLY A 218 -19.64 17.43 1.11
CA GLY A 218 -19.97 18.81 0.80
C GLY A 218 -19.14 19.84 1.55
#